data_AF-A0A2A4NER6-F1
#
_entry.id   AF-A0A2A4NER6-F1
#
_cell.length_a   1.000
_cell.length_b   1.000
_cell.length_c   1.000
_cell.angle_alpha   90.00
_cell.angle_beta   90.00
_cell.angle_gamma   90.00
#
_symmetry.space_group_name_H-M   'P 1'
#
loop_
_entity.id
_entity.type
_entity.pdbx_description
1 polymer ?
#
loop_
_entity_poly.entity_id
_entity_poly.type
_entity_poly.pdbx_seq_one_letter_code
_entity_poly.pdbx_strand_id
1 'polypeptide(L)'
;MKKSIFILFVLFGFALSAQNTKVEVLKEFLKGTLQLDVAAIDLGQPIFSINKLASVKADKVIDLTKENVAEVLAEAKNYSTCIITVGVHTIVKVTDFEDCSPSGAWGTCMPMGKGYIQKAGVLNEASDYLKNIIGRPGSQERKVFLFK
;
A
#
# COMPACT_ATOMS: atom_id res chain seq x y z
N MET A 1 -6.60 -21.94 52.72
CA MET A 1 -5.27 -21.93 52.06
C MET A 1 -5.49 -21.68 50.57
N LYS A 2 -4.93 -20.57 50.05
CA LYS A 2 -4.98 -20.16 48.65
C LYS A 2 -4.17 -21.15 47.80
N LYS A 3 -4.70 -21.62 46.66
CA LYS A 3 -3.85 -22.05 45.54
C LYS A 3 -4.46 -21.59 44.23
N SER A 4 -3.68 -20.74 43.56
CA SER A 4 -4.01 -19.87 42.45
C SER A 4 -4.18 -20.62 41.14
N ILE A 5 -5.00 -20.01 40.28
CA ILE A 5 -5.23 -20.32 38.87
C ILE A 5 -3.91 -20.30 38.10
N PHE A 6 -3.58 -21.39 37.42
CA PHE A 6 -2.59 -21.46 36.36
C PHE A 6 -3.33 -21.36 35.02
N ILE A 7 -3.43 -20.16 34.46
CA ILE A 7 -3.72 -19.96 33.04
C ILE A 7 -2.66 -19.00 32.53
N LEU A 8 -1.62 -19.55 31.91
CA LEU A 8 -0.68 -18.76 31.13
C LEU A 8 -0.08 -19.65 30.04
N PHE A 9 0.05 -19.06 28.84
CA PHE A 9 0.75 -19.55 27.65
C PHE A 9 0.01 -20.47 26.66
N VAL A 10 -0.99 -19.94 25.94
CA VAL A 10 -1.28 -20.37 24.54
C VAL A 10 -1.81 -19.20 23.68
N LEU A 11 -1.12 -18.05 23.63
CA LEU A 11 -1.54 -16.93 22.76
C LEU A 11 -0.43 -16.35 21.85
N PHE A 12 0.82 -16.80 21.98
CA PHE A 12 1.93 -16.25 21.18
C PHE A 12 2.08 -16.86 19.78
N GLY A 13 1.53 -18.05 19.51
CA GLY A 13 1.68 -18.71 18.20
C GLY A 13 0.85 -18.09 17.07
N PHE A 14 -0.33 -17.54 17.38
CA PHE A 14 -1.27 -17.07 16.35
C PHE A 14 -0.88 -15.72 15.74
N ALA A 15 -0.24 -14.82 16.51
CA ALA A 15 0.13 -13.49 16.03
C ALA A 15 1.23 -13.52 14.95
N LEU A 16 2.23 -14.41 15.12
CA LEU A 16 3.32 -14.60 14.15
C LEU A 16 2.81 -15.16 12.82
N SER A 17 1.92 -16.16 12.87
CA SER A 17 1.35 -16.75 11.65
C SER A 17 0.58 -15.74 10.80
N ALA A 18 -0.22 -14.87 11.42
CA ALA A 18 -1.02 -13.87 10.70
C ALA A 18 -0.15 -12.76 10.07
N GLN A 19 0.96 -12.39 10.71
CA GLN A 19 1.90 -11.42 10.14
C GLN A 19 2.65 -11.99 8.93
N ASN A 20 3.13 -13.23 9.02
CA ASN A 20 3.64 -14.06 7.92
C ASN A 20 2.56 -14.51 6.93
N THR A 21 1.39 -13.87 6.90
CA THR A 21 0.43 -14.04 5.79
C THR A 21 0.33 -12.74 5.01
N LYS A 22 0.46 -11.60 5.71
CA LYS A 22 0.40 -10.27 5.09
C LYS A 22 1.59 -10.02 4.16
N VAL A 23 2.79 -10.40 4.57
CA VAL A 23 4.00 -10.16 3.77
C VAL A 23 3.96 -10.98 2.49
N GLU A 24 3.46 -12.20 2.55
CA GLU A 24 3.30 -13.13 1.44
C GLU A 24 2.28 -12.60 0.44
N VAL A 25 1.14 -12.09 0.93
CA VAL A 25 0.15 -11.41 0.08
C VAL A 25 0.77 -10.19 -0.61
N LEU A 26 1.50 -9.36 0.12
CA LEU A 26 2.17 -8.18 -0.46
C LEU A 26 3.30 -8.56 -1.42
N LYS A 27 4.01 -9.66 -1.17
CA LYS A 27 5.06 -10.19 -2.04
C LYS A 27 4.48 -10.67 -3.36
N GLU A 28 3.36 -11.39 -3.35
CA GLU A 28 2.69 -11.79 -4.58
C GLU A 28 2.10 -10.57 -5.30
N PHE A 29 1.50 -9.62 -4.57
CA PHE A 29 0.97 -8.38 -5.14
C PHE A 29 2.02 -7.55 -5.89
N LEU A 30 3.25 -7.52 -5.38
CA LEU A 30 4.37 -6.75 -5.94
C LEU A 30 5.26 -7.56 -6.89
N LYS A 31 4.94 -8.83 -7.13
CA LYS A 31 5.69 -9.70 -8.03
C LYS A 31 5.80 -9.09 -9.42
N GLY A 32 7.00 -9.17 -9.99
CA GLY A 32 7.33 -8.54 -11.27
C GLY A 32 7.59 -7.03 -11.21
N THR A 33 7.26 -6.36 -10.10
CA THR A 33 7.55 -4.93 -9.90
C THR A 33 8.65 -4.71 -8.87
N LEU A 34 8.52 -5.31 -7.68
CA LEU A 34 9.44 -5.12 -6.56
C LEU A 34 9.67 -6.44 -5.83
N GLN A 35 10.92 -6.90 -5.78
CA GLN A 35 11.26 -8.13 -5.06
C GLN A 35 11.34 -7.85 -3.56
N LEU A 36 10.46 -8.48 -2.80
CA LEU A 36 10.49 -8.42 -1.33
C LEU A 36 11.31 -9.57 -0.76
N ASP A 37 12.38 -9.24 -0.03
CA ASP A 37 13.04 -10.15 0.88
C ASP A 37 12.33 -10.09 2.24
N VAL A 38 11.67 -11.19 2.62
CA VAL A 38 10.89 -11.30 3.85
C VAL A 38 11.75 -11.03 5.08
N ALA A 39 13.05 -11.36 5.04
CA ALA A 39 13.97 -11.10 6.15
C ALA A 39 14.22 -9.61 6.40
N ALA A 40 13.99 -8.75 5.40
CA ALA A 40 14.19 -7.31 5.47
C ALA A 40 12.89 -6.52 5.72
N ILE A 41 11.74 -7.19 5.87
CA ILE A 41 10.44 -6.55 6.08
C ILE A 41 10.07 -6.54 7.56
N ASP A 42 9.73 -5.36 8.08
CA ASP A 42 9.04 -5.24 9.37
C ASP A 42 7.63 -5.84 9.26
N LEU A 43 7.41 -6.97 9.94
CA LEU A 43 6.15 -7.72 9.94
C LEU A 43 4.97 -6.94 10.56
N GLY A 44 5.24 -6.00 11.46
CA GLY A 44 4.26 -5.11 12.06
C GLY A 44 3.88 -3.94 11.14
N GLN A 45 4.85 -3.47 10.35
CA GLN A 45 4.72 -2.33 9.42
C GLN A 45 5.25 -2.67 8.01
N PRO A 46 4.66 -3.65 7.30
CA PRO A 46 5.21 -4.13 6.04
C PRO A 46 5.17 -3.07 4.93
N ILE A 47 4.10 -2.27 4.86
CA ILE A 47 3.97 -1.19 3.88
C ILE A 47 5.03 -0.10 4.12
N PHE A 48 5.40 0.21 5.37
CA PHE A 48 6.51 1.13 5.64
C PHE A 48 7.84 0.61 5.09
N SER A 49 8.12 -0.67 5.28
CA SER A 49 9.33 -1.31 4.74
C SER A 49 9.33 -1.30 3.21
N ILE A 50 8.17 -1.55 2.60
CA ILE A 50 7.97 -1.46 1.14
C ILE A 50 8.20 -0.03 0.65
N ASN A 51 7.70 1.00 1.35
CA ASN A 51 7.93 2.39 0.97
C ASN A 51 9.42 2.72 0.91
N LYS A 52 10.20 2.28 1.92
CA LYS A 52 11.66 2.47 1.93
C LYS A 52 12.32 1.78 0.75
N LEU A 53 11.94 0.53 0.48
CA LEU A 53 12.50 -0.23 -0.61
C LEU A 53 12.14 0.37 -1.98
N ALA A 54 10.88 0.72 -2.19
CA ALA A 54 10.39 1.37 -3.41
C ALA A 54 11.04 2.74 -3.63
N SER A 55 11.32 3.50 -2.57
CA SER A 55 12.01 4.79 -2.67
C SER A 55 13.43 4.67 -3.24
N VAL A 56 14.06 3.50 -3.09
CA VAL A 56 15.40 3.22 -3.61
C VAL A 56 15.37 2.54 -4.98
N LYS A 57 14.30 1.78 -5.27
CA LYS A 57 14.23 0.89 -6.44
C LYS A 57 13.35 1.41 -7.57
N ALA A 58 12.44 2.34 -7.31
CA ALA A 58 11.62 2.94 -8.34
C ALA A 58 12.46 3.82 -9.27
N ASP A 59 12.12 3.83 -10.56
CA ASP A 59 12.72 4.75 -11.53
C ASP A 59 12.36 6.21 -11.20
N LYS A 60 11.18 6.43 -10.62
CA LYS A 60 10.74 7.74 -10.17
C LYS A 60 9.91 7.64 -8.90
N VAL A 61 10.15 8.58 -7.98
CA VAL A 61 9.40 8.76 -6.73
C VAL A 61 8.85 10.18 -6.71
N ILE A 62 7.55 10.32 -6.45
CA ILE A 62 6.87 11.62 -6.45
C ILE A 62 5.95 11.72 -5.24
N ASP A 63 5.99 12.84 -4.54
CA ASP A 63 4.99 13.15 -3.52
C ASP A 63 3.70 13.61 -4.21
N LEU A 64 2.62 12.85 -4.02
CA LEU A 64 1.33 13.10 -4.65
C LEU A 64 0.55 14.17 -3.88
N THR A 65 0.21 15.23 -4.57
CA THR A 65 -0.54 16.38 -4.05
C THR A 65 -1.77 16.63 -4.91
N LYS A 66 -2.68 17.49 -4.43
CA LYS A 66 -3.84 17.89 -5.25
C LYS A 66 -3.40 18.67 -6.49
N GLU A 67 -2.31 19.41 -6.35
CA GLU A 67 -1.79 20.33 -7.35
C GLU A 67 -1.13 19.58 -8.50
N ASN A 68 -0.49 18.43 -8.23
CA ASN A 68 0.26 17.67 -9.23
C ASN A 68 -0.40 16.37 -9.72
N VAL A 69 -1.50 15.91 -9.11
CA VAL A 69 -2.08 14.58 -9.39
C VAL A 69 -2.38 14.36 -10.88
N ALA A 70 -2.85 15.38 -11.61
CA ALA A 70 -3.16 15.25 -13.02
C ALA A 70 -1.91 14.98 -13.86
N GLU A 71 -0.83 15.73 -13.62
CA GLU A 71 0.45 15.58 -14.31
C GLU A 71 1.13 14.26 -13.95
N VAL A 72 1.11 13.90 -12.66
CA VAL A 72 1.69 12.64 -12.18
C VAL A 72 0.99 11.44 -12.80
N LEU A 73 -0.34 11.44 -12.88
CA LEU A 73 -1.08 10.35 -13.51
C LEU A 73 -0.85 10.29 -15.02
N ALA A 74 -0.72 11.43 -15.70
CA ALA A 74 -0.39 11.48 -17.12
C ALA A 74 1.02 10.92 -17.38
N GLU A 75 2.00 11.29 -16.54
CA GLU A 75 3.35 10.76 -16.63
C GLU A 75 3.40 9.26 -16.36
N ALA A 76 2.64 8.78 -15.36
CA ALA A 76 2.62 7.39 -14.95
C ALA A 76 2.18 6.42 -16.07
N LYS A 77 1.46 6.90 -17.09
CA LYS A 77 1.11 6.10 -18.29
C LYS A 77 2.33 5.64 -19.10
N ASN A 78 3.49 6.29 -18.92
CA ASN A 78 4.73 5.95 -19.62
C ASN A 78 5.56 4.88 -18.88
N TYR A 79 5.03 4.31 -17.80
CA TYR A 79 5.69 3.33 -16.96
C TYR A 79 4.88 2.03 -16.95
N SER A 80 5.55 0.88 -16.77
CA SER A 80 4.87 -0.42 -16.74
C SER A 80 4.07 -0.61 -15.46
N THR A 81 4.50 0.01 -14.36
CA THR A 81 3.78 -0.05 -13.09
C THR A 81 3.78 1.30 -12.37
N CYS A 82 2.61 1.71 -11.93
CA CYS A 82 2.40 2.83 -11.01
C CYS A 82 1.85 2.32 -9.67
N ILE A 83 2.62 2.48 -8.60
CA ILE A 83 2.19 2.17 -7.23
C ILE A 83 2.03 3.47 -6.47
N ILE A 84 0.92 3.61 -5.74
CA ILE A 84 0.67 4.73 -4.85
C ILE A 84 0.54 4.18 -3.43
N THR A 85 1.18 4.84 -2.48
CA THR A 85 1.05 4.53 -1.06
C THR A 85 0.49 5.70 -0.29
N VAL A 86 -0.22 5.42 0.80
CA VAL A 86 -0.76 6.45 1.70
C VAL A 86 -0.26 6.17 3.10
N GLY A 87 0.61 7.05 3.61
CA GLY A 87 1.38 6.81 4.81
C GLY A 87 2.00 5.41 4.82
N VAL A 88 1.71 4.64 5.87
CA VAL A 88 2.26 3.29 6.09
C VAL A 88 1.19 2.19 6.10
N HIS A 89 -0.02 2.50 5.62
CA HIS A 89 -1.15 1.57 5.73
C HIS A 89 -1.92 1.30 4.45
N THR A 90 -1.70 2.07 3.38
CA THR A 90 -2.34 1.78 2.08
C THR A 90 -1.29 1.65 1.00
N ILE A 91 -1.46 0.66 0.14
CA ILE A 91 -0.69 0.47 -1.09
C ILE A 91 -1.66 0.10 -2.22
N VAL A 92 -1.55 0.74 -3.38
CA VAL A 92 -2.41 0.50 -4.53
C VAL A 92 -1.59 0.54 -5.82
N LYS A 93 -1.88 -0.36 -6.75
CA LYS A 93 -1.36 -0.37 -8.12
C LYS A 93 -2.46 0.17 -9.03
N VAL A 94 -2.13 1.12 -9.89
CA VAL A 94 -3.07 1.56 -10.95
C VAL A 94 -3.21 0.43 -11.95
N THR A 95 -4.45 0.03 -12.24
CA THR A 95 -4.74 -1.11 -13.12
C THR A 95 -5.23 -0.69 -14.49
N ASP A 96 -5.92 0.45 -14.57
CA ASP A 96 -6.44 0.99 -15.82
C ASP A 96 -6.51 2.51 -15.73
N PHE A 97 -5.76 3.20 -16.59
CA PHE A 97 -5.73 4.66 -16.65
C PHE A 97 -6.89 5.28 -17.42
N GLU A 98 -7.57 4.49 -18.25
CA GLU A 98 -8.69 4.92 -19.10
C GLU A 98 -10.04 4.69 -18.40
N ASP A 99 -10.17 3.62 -17.61
CA ASP A 99 -11.29 3.48 -16.66
C ASP A 99 -11.06 4.37 -15.45
N CYS A 100 -11.64 5.58 -15.49
CA CYS A 100 -11.46 6.58 -14.46
C CYS A 100 -12.76 7.24 -14.03
N SER A 101 -12.79 7.71 -12.77
CA SER A 101 -13.94 8.41 -12.21
C SER A 101 -13.57 9.84 -11.80
N PRO A 102 -14.31 10.88 -12.25
CA PRO A 102 -14.06 12.26 -11.85
C PRO A 102 -14.07 12.45 -10.34
N SER A 103 -13.18 13.29 -9.83
CA SER A 103 -13.09 13.64 -8.42
C SER A 103 -12.98 15.14 -8.21
N GLY A 104 -14.00 15.76 -7.63
CA GLY A 104 -13.93 17.18 -7.25
C GLY A 104 -12.88 17.47 -6.17
N ALA A 105 -12.58 16.50 -5.31
CA ALA A 105 -11.58 16.67 -4.27
C ALA A 105 -10.15 16.72 -4.84
N TRP A 106 -9.85 15.83 -5.80
CA TRP A 106 -8.56 15.74 -6.47
C TRP A 106 -8.44 16.65 -7.70
N GLY A 107 -9.56 17.18 -8.22
CA GLY A 107 -9.57 18.06 -9.37
C GLY A 107 -9.24 17.36 -10.70
N THR A 108 -9.26 16.03 -10.75
CA THR A 108 -8.95 15.25 -11.95
C THR A 108 -9.74 13.94 -12.00
N CYS A 109 -9.64 13.23 -13.12
CA CYS A 109 -10.15 11.87 -13.25
C CYS A 109 -9.22 10.90 -12.52
N MET A 110 -9.77 10.10 -11.61
CA MET A 110 -9.00 9.20 -10.77
C MET A 110 -9.17 7.77 -11.30
N PRO A 111 -8.10 7.12 -11.80
CA PRO A 111 -8.17 5.82 -12.47
C PRO A 111 -8.55 4.66 -11.55
N MET A 112 -8.88 3.52 -12.13
CA MET A 112 -9.09 2.27 -11.41
C MET A 112 -7.78 1.77 -10.82
N GLY A 113 -7.84 1.28 -9.58
CA GLY A 113 -6.69 0.69 -8.91
C GLY A 113 -7.08 -0.51 -8.07
N LYS A 114 -6.08 -1.35 -7.81
CA LYS A 114 -6.20 -2.52 -6.94
C LYS A 114 -5.07 -2.51 -5.92
N GLY A 115 -5.39 -2.80 -4.68
CA GLY A 115 -4.44 -2.67 -3.59
C GLY A 115 -4.92 -3.24 -2.27
N TYR A 116 -4.26 -2.79 -1.21
CA TYR A 116 -4.52 -3.24 0.14
C TYR A 116 -4.48 -2.09 1.15
N ILE A 117 -5.36 -2.18 2.14
CA ILE A 117 -5.44 -1.24 3.26
C ILE A 117 -5.29 -2.02 4.58
N GLN A 118 -4.23 -1.72 5.33
CA GLN A 118 -3.96 -2.26 6.65
C GLN A 118 -4.80 -1.53 7.71
N LYS A 119 -5.75 -2.23 8.32
CA LYS A 119 -6.58 -1.72 9.43
C LYS A 119 -6.55 -2.71 10.59
N ALA A 120 -6.27 -2.23 11.80
CA ALA A 120 -6.19 -3.06 13.01
C ALA A 120 -5.33 -4.34 12.85
N GLY A 121 -4.21 -4.23 12.12
CA GLY A 121 -3.29 -5.35 11.89
C GLY A 121 -3.70 -6.32 10.78
N VAL A 122 -4.87 -6.15 10.17
CA VAL A 122 -5.40 -6.97 9.07
C VAL A 122 -5.24 -6.23 7.74
N LEU A 123 -4.82 -6.94 6.70
CA LEU A 123 -4.68 -6.41 5.35
C LEU A 123 -5.97 -6.68 4.57
N ASN A 124 -6.68 -5.62 4.16
CA ASN A 124 -7.94 -5.72 3.43
C ASN A 124 -7.72 -5.36 1.97
N GLU A 125 -8.15 -6.22 1.06
CA GLU A 125 -8.11 -5.93 -0.38
C GLU A 125 -9.06 -4.78 -0.73
N ALA A 126 -8.65 -3.93 -1.67
CA ALA A 126 -9.45 -2.84 -2.21
C ALA A 126 -9.28 -2.81 -3.73
N SER A 127 -10.38 -2.75 -4.46
CA SER A 127 -10.41 -2.60 -5.92
C SER A 127 -11.50 -1.61 -6.28
N ASP A 128 -11.11 -0.40 -6.65
CA ASP A 128 -12.00 0.74 -6.87
C ASP A 128 -11.19 1.88 -7.52
N TYR A 129 -11.87 2.97 -7.89
CA TYR A 129 -11.22 4.21 -8.31
C TYR A 129 -10.30 4.75 -7.21
N LEU A 130 -9.13 5.24 -7.59
CA LEU A 130 -8.09 5.70 -6.66
C LEU A 130 -8.64 6.65 -5.60
N LYS A 131 -9.57 7.56 -5.95
CA LYS A 131 -10.19 8.50 -5.00
C LYS A 131 -10.80 7.83 -3.76
N ASN A 132 -11.29 6.60 -3.89
CA ASN A 132 -11.93 5.83 -2.83
C ASN A 132 -10.89 5.03 -2.02
N ILE A 133 -9.76 4.66 -2.62
CA ILE A 133 -8.69 3.89 -1.97
C ILE A 133 -7.71 4.81 -1.24
N ILE A 134 -7.25 5.88 -1.91
CA ILE A 134 -6.23 6.79 -1.38
C ILE A 134 -6.82 7.97 -0.57
N GLY A 135 -8.15 8.04 -0.48
CA GLY A 135 -8.89 9.07 0.23
C GLY A 135 -8.78 10.46 -0.42
N ARG A 136 -9.14 11.50 0.34
CA ARG A 136 -9.08 12.91 -0.09
C ARG A 136 -7.68 13.50 0.10
N PRO A 137 -7.24 14.46 -0.74
CA PRO A 137 -6.00 15.17 -0.50
C PRO A 137 -6.05 15.91 0.85
N GLY A 138 -4.91 16.04 1.52
CA GLY A 138 -4.81 16.63 2.86
C GLY A 138 -3.40 16.47 3.42
N SER A 139 -3.25 16.50 4.75
CA SER A 139 -1.95 16.40 5.43
C SER A 139 -1.30 15.01 5.38
N GLN A 140 -2.04 14.00 4.94
CA GLN A 140 -1.53 12.64 4.86
C GLN A 140 -0.61 12.48 3.64
N GLU A 141 0.61 12.01 3.92
CA GLU A 141 1.62 11.75 2.89
C GLU A 141 1.15 10.67 1.91
N ARG A 142 1.34 10.94 0.63
CA ARG A 142 1.09 10.00 -0.47
C ARG A 142 2.28 10.00 -1.38
N LYS A 143 2.84 8.83 -1.65
CA LYS A 143 3.96 8.67 -2.59
C LYS A 143 3.55 7.84 -3.78
N VAL A 144 3.92 8.30 -4.97
CA VAL A 144 3.87 7.56 -6.21
C VAL A 144 5.26 6.98 -6.49
N PHE A 145 5.28 5.70 -6.82
CA PHE A 145 6.46 4.95 -7.22
C PHE A 145 6.21 4.42 -8.64
N LEU A 146 7.03 4.86 -9.59
CA LEU A 146 6.94 4.48 -10.99
C LEU A 146 8.09 3.53 -11.35
N PHE A 147 7.75 2.43 -12.03
CA PHE A 147 8.70 1.39 -12.44
C PHE A 147 8.57 1.13 -13.94
N LYS A 148 9.69 1.03 -14.64
CA LYS A 148 9.78 0.66 -16.06
C LYS A 148 9.69 -0.84 -16.26
#